data_AF-A0A0C9S0B5-F1
#
_entry.id   AF-A0A0C9S0B5-F1
#
_cell.length_a   1.000
_cell.length_b   1.000
_cell.length_c   1.000
_cell.angle_alpha   90.00
_cell.angle_beta   90.00
_cell.angle_gamma   90.00
#
_symmetry.space_group_name_H-M   'P 1'
#
loop_
_entity.id
_entity.type
_entity.pdbx_description
1 polymer ?
#
loop_
_entity_poly.entity_id
_entity_poly.type
_entity_poly.pdbx_seq_one_letter_code
_entity_poly.pdbx_strand_id
1 'polypeptide(L)'
;DQMFEVVSRVEFYRDFVPWCTQSRVTARSPKALTAYMQVGFPPIVESYVSHVTMVRPTLVKSVCSDGRLFNHLETIWRFEPGLEDNPKTCTLDFKVSFEFRSRLHSHLAHMFLDEV
;
A
#
# COMPACT_ATOMS: atom_id res chain seq x y z
N ASP A 1 -17.23 -4.84 0.85
CA ASP A 1 -16.47 -6.11 0.90
C ASP A 1 -15.51 -6.34 -0.25
N GLN A 2 -15.94 -6.34 -1.52
CA GLN A 2 -15.06 -6.71 -2.65
C GLN A 2 -13.79 -5.86 -2.73
N MET A 3 -13.90 -4.53 -2.67
CA MET A 3 -12.73 -3.65 -2.69
C MET A 3 -11.82 -3.81 -1.47
N PHE A 4 -12.40 -4.12 -0.30
CA PHE A 4 -11.61 -4.44 0.89
C PHE A 4 -10.77 -5.71 0.68
N GLU A 5 -11.31 -6.74 0.03
CA GLU A 5 -10.54 -7.96 -0.30
C GLU A 5 -9.37 -7.64 -1.21
N VAL A 6 -9.57 -6.83 -2.25
CA VAL A 6 -8.52 -6.44 -3.18
C VAL A 6 -7.36 -5.76 -2.44
N VAL A 7 -7.68 -4.79 -1.57
CA VAL A 7 -6.68 -4.02 -0.82
C VAL A 7 -6.05 -4.83 0.33
N SER A 8 -6.78 -5.75 0.96
CA SER A 8 -6.26 -6.52 2.10
C SER A 8 -5.40 -7.73 1.68
N ARG A 9 -5.52 -8.18 0.44
CA ARG A 9 -4.74 -9.31 -0.10
C ARG A 9 -3.40 -8.87 -0.68
N VAL A 10 -2.58 -8.30 0.21
CA VAL A 10 -1.27 -7.71 -0.11
C VAL A 10 -0.39 -8.68 -0.89
N GLU A 11 -0.44 -9.99 -0.62
CA GLU A 11 0.38 -11.01 -1.30
C GLU A 11 0.21 -11.07 -2.84
N PHE A 12 -0.88 -10.53 -3.39
CA PHE A 12 -1.10 -10.49 -4.85
C PHE A 12 -0.65 -9.17 -5.49
N TYR A 13 -0.15 -8.22 -4.70
CA TYR A 13 0.19 -6.89 -5.22
C TYR A 13 1.23 -6.93 -6.33
N ARG A 14 2.15 -7.90 -6.32
CA ARG A 14 3.14 -8.06 -7.39
C ARG A 14 2.51 -8.33 -8.76
N ASP A 15 1.28 -8.85 -8.79
CA ASP A 15 0.62 -9.30 -10.01
C ASP A 15 -0.09 -8.15 -10.74
N PHE A 16 -0.40 -7.05 -10.04
CA PHE A 16 -1.21 -5.97 -10.59
C PHE A 16 -0.82 -4.54 -10.15
N VAL A 17 -0.09 -4.37 -9.05
CA VAL A 17 0.38 -3.06 -8.62
C VAL A 17 1.63 -2.71 -9.44
N PRO A 18 1.59 -1.62 -10.22
CA PRO A 18 2.75 -1.19 -10.99
C PRO A 18 3.99 -1.07 -10.11
N TRP A 19 5.14 -1.47 -10.64
CA TRP A 19 6.46 -1.35 -9.98
C TRP A 19 6.63 -2.18 -8.70
N CYS A 20 5.61 -2.91 -8.25
CA CYS A 20 5.71 -3.88 -7.17
C CYS A 20 6.31 -5.17 -7.72
N THR A 21 7.63 -5.34 -7.54
CA THR A 21 8.35 -6.50 -8.06
C THR A 21 8.26 -7.71 -7.13
N GLN A 22 8.03 -7.48 -5.82
CA GLN A 22 7.74 -8.54 -4.85
C GLN A 22 6.72 -8.07 -3.81
N SER A 23 5.80 -8.97 -3.46
CA SER A 23 4.93 -8.82 -2.30
C SER A 23 4.79 -10.17 -1.60
N ARG A 24 5.15 -10.24 -0.32
CA ARG A 24 5.11 -11.47 0.45
C ARG A 24 4.66 -11.22 1.89
N VAL A 25 3.55 -11.83 2.29
CA VAL A 25 3.11 -11.81 3.69
C VAL A 25 4.01 -12.73 4.52
N THR A 26 4.65 -12.18 5.55
CA THR A 26 5.59 -12.90 6.43
C THR A 26 4.95 -13.29 7.76
N ALA A 27 3.91 -12.57 8.20
CA ALA A 27 3.10 -12.91 9.37
C ALA A 27 1.66 -12.45 9.15
N ARG A 28 0.68 -13.20 9.67
CA ARG A 28 -0.75 -12.88 9.51
C ARG A 28 -1.53 -13.22 10.78
N SER A 29 -2.47 -12.34 11.11
CA SER A 29 -3.50 -12.50 12.14
C SER A 29 -4.86 -12.04 11.56
N PRO A 30 -5.98 -12.23 12.27
CA PRO A 30 -7.29 -11.79 11.78
C PRO A 30 -7.43 -10.28 11.53
N LYS A 31 -6.64 -9.44 12.22
CA LYS A 31 -6.76 -7.97 12.17
C LYS A 31 -5.49 -7.26 11.66
N ALA A 32 -4.42 -8.00 11.43
CA ALA A 32 -3.15 -7.43 11.03
C ALA A 32 -2.28 -8.43 10.27
N LEU A 33 -1.37 -7.93 9.45
CA LEU A 33 -0.34 -8.71 8.80
C LEU A 33 0.97 -7.91 8.69
N THR A 34 2.06 -8.62 8.49
CA THR A 34 3.35 -8.05 8.11
C THR A 34 3.68 -8.53 6.71
N ALA A 35 4.07 -7.61 5.84
CA ALA A 35 4.42 -7.90 4.45
C ALA A 35 5.79 -7.34 4.10
N TYR A 36 6.59 -8.16 3.43
CA TYR A 36 7.79 -7.73 2.75
C TYR A 36 7.41 -7.24 1.35
N MET A 37 7.79 -6.02 1.02
CA MET A 37 7.50 -5.37 -0.25
C MET A 37 8.81 -5.02 -0.96
N GLN A 38 8.84 -5.21 -2.27
CA GLN A 38 9.90 -4.70 -3.13
C GLN A 38 9.29 -3.84 -4.22
N VAL A 39 9.78 -2.61 -4.35
CA VAL A 39 9.31 -1.63 -5.32
C VAL A 39 10.49 -1.10 -6.12
N GLY A 40 10.31 -0.87 -7.42
CA GLY A 40 11.34 -0.22 -8.22
C GLY A 40 11.26 -0.50 -9.71
N PHE A 41 12.03 0.30 -10.45
CA PHE A 41 12.29 0.16 -11.88
C PHE A 41 13.81 0.11 -12.09
N PRO A 42 14.35 -0.82 -12.91
CA PRO A 42 15.78 -0.89 -13.16
C PRO A 42 16.39 0.48 -13.52
N PRO A 43 17.49 0.92 -12.87
CA PRO A 43 18.35 0.15 -11.97
C PRO A 43 18.00 0.26 -10.46
N ILE A 44 16.95 1.00 -10.07
CA ILE A 44 16.62 1.25 -8.67
C ILE A 44 15.59 0.23 -8.18
N VAL A 45 16.00 -0.63 -7.25
CA VAL A 45 15.12 -1.60 -6.60
C VAL A 45 15.30 -1.47 -5.10
N GLU A 46 14.21 -1.16 -4.42
CA GLU A 46 14.20 -0.92 -2.98
C GLU A 46 13.20 -1.85 -2.29
N SER A 47 13.48 -2.16 -1.02
CA SER A 47 12.64 -3.07 -0.25
C SER A 47 12.36 -2.52 1.14
N TYR A 48 11.19 -2.84 1.66
CA TYR A 48 10.74 -2.40 2.97
C TYR A 48 9.76 -3.39 3.59
N VAL A 49 9.59 -3.30 4.91
CA VAL A 49 8.61 -4.10 5.65
C VAL A 49 7.39 -3.26 6.02
N SER A 50 6.24 -3.59 5.46
CA SER A 50 4.96 -2.98 5.77
C SER A 50 4.25 -3.73 6.89
N HIS A 51 3.75 -2.97 7.87
CA HIS A 51 2.88 -3.43 8.94
C HIS A 51 1.47 -2.97 8.62
N VAL A 52 0.58 -3.92 8.35
CA VAL A 52 -0.78 -3.63 7.90
C VAL A 52 -1.76 -4.00 8.99
N THR A 53 -2.65 -3.07 9.34
CA THR A 53 -3.77 -3.24 10.26
C THR A 53 -5.08 -3.04 9.52
N MET A 54 -6.11 -3.76 9.92
CA MET A 54 -7.36 -3.85 9.19
C MET A 54 -8.57 -3.85 10.12
N VAL A 55 -9.62 -3.13 9.73
CA VAL A 55 -10.96 -3.25 10.30
C VAL A 55 -11.89 -3.58 9.15
N ARG A 56 -12.31 -4.84 9.05
CA ARG A 56 -13.23 -5.24 7.99
C ARG A 56 -14.63 -4.65 8.24
N PRO A 57 -15.32 -4.13 7.20
CA PRO A 57 -14.84 -3.88 5.83
C PRO A 57 -14.36 -2.45 5.58
N THR A 58 -14.16 -1.65 6.63
CA THR A 58 -14.10 -0.19 6.57
C THR A 58 -12.69 0.41 6.45
N LEU A 59 -11.64 -0.32 6.84
CA LEU A 59 -10.29 0.25 6.93
C LEU A 59 -9.19 -0.77 6.61
N VAL A 60 -8.24 -0.36 5.77
CA VAL A 60 -6.90 -0.96 5.69
C VAL A 60 -5.86 0.14 5.87
N LYS A 61 -4.95 -0.04 6.82
CA LYS A 61 -3.87 0.90 7.13
C LYS A 61 -2.53 0.18 7.07
N SER A 62 -1.60 0.67 6.25
CA SER A 62 -0.21 0.22 6.14
C SER A 62 0.72 1.26 6.73
N VAL A 63 1.71 0.82 7.50
CA VAL A 63 2.78 1.67 8.04
C VAL A 63 4.13 0.99 7.83
N CYS A 64 5.12 1.75 7.38
CA CYS A 64 6.53 1.37 7.35
C CYS A 64 7.35 2.46 8.03
N SER A 65 8.16 2.05 9.01
CA SER A 65 9.04 2.92 9.81
C SER A 65 10.40 2.27 10.07
N ASP A 66 10.85 1.36 9.20
CA ASP A 66 12.12 0.65 9.36
C ASP A 66 13.37 1.54 9.10
N GLY A 67 13.16 2.78 8.62
CA GLY A 67 14.18 3.79 8.45
C GLY A 67 15.20 3.49 7.34
N ARG A 68 15.02 2.41 6.56
CA ARG A 68 15.96 2.05 5.49
C ARG A 68 15.72 2.91 4.25
N LEU A 69 14.51 2.88 3.74
CA LEU A 69 14.09 3.62 2.54
C LEU A 69 13.30 4.88 2.90
N PHE A 70 12.35 4.70 3.82
CA PHE A 70 11.43 5.73 4.28
C PHE A 70 11.75 6.11 5.72
N ASN A 71 11.79 7.41 6.01
CA ASN A 71 11.62 7.90 7.38
C ASN A 71 10.21 7.56 7.87
N HIS A 72 9.24 7.63 6.95
CA HIS A 72 7.85 7.29 7.18
C HIS A 72 7.17 6.93 5.86
N LEU A 73 6.38 5.86 5.86
CA LEU A 73 5.42 5.57 4.80
C LEU A 73 4.14 5.07 5.47
N GLU A 74 3.06 5.85 5.34
CA GLU A 74 1.74 5.48 5.79
C GLU A 74 0.77 5.50 4.61
N THR A 75 -0.08 4.50 4.55
CA THR A 75 -1.14 4.40 3.55
C THR A 75 -2.43 3.99 4.22
N ILE A 76 -3.51 4.72 3.97
CA ILE A 76 -4.82 4.49 4.56
C ILE A 76 -5.84 4.38 3.43
N TRP A 77 -6.58 3.28 3.45
CA TRP A 77 -7.75 3.04 2.62
C TRP A 77 -8.98 2.99 3.52
N ARG A 78 -9.94 3.89 3.30
CA ARG A 78 -11.25 3.83 3.96
C ARG A 78 -12.32 3.48 2.94
N PHE A 79 -13.20 2.57 3.34
CA PHE A 79 -14.28 2.09 2.49
C PHE A 79 -15.61 2.52 3.10
N GLU A 80 -16.43 3.19 2.31
CA GLU A 80 -17.76 3.64 2.68
C GLU A 80 -18.80 3.10 1.68
N PRO A 81 -20.08 3.00 2.07
CA PRO A 81 -21.15 2.72 1.14
C PRO A 81 -21.09 3.67 -0.07
N GLY A 82 -21.39 3.14 -1.25
CA GLY A 82 -21.44 3.92 -2.48
C GLY A 82 -22.76 4.67 -2.63
N LEU A 83 -23.20 4.79 -3.88
CA LEU A 83 -24.47 5.43 -4.25
C LEU A 83 -25.66 4.65 -3.66
N GLU A 84 -26.59 5.36 -3.03
CA GLU A 84 -27.81 4.76 -2.45
C GLU A 84 -28.62 3.98 -3.49
N ASP A 85 -28.68 4.48 -4.72
CA ASP A 85 -29.44 3.87 -5.83
C ASP A 85 -28.72 2.69 -6.49
N ASN A 86 -27.45 2.45 -6.15
CA ASN A 86 -26.67 1.34 -6.72
C ASN A 86 -25.82 0.63 -5.65
N PRO A 87 -26.32 -0.46 -5.06
CA PRO A 87 -25.64 -1.19 -3.99
C PRO A 87 -24.35 -1.91 -4.47
N LYS A 88 -24.05 -1.90 -5.77
CA LYS A 88 -22.80 -2.45 -6.33
C LYS A 88 -21.67 -1.44 -6.41
N THR A 89 -21.82 -0.28 -5.75
CA THR A 89 -20.80 0.77 -5.69
C THR A 89 -20.26 0.90 -4.26
N CYS A 90 -19.03 1.41 -4.14
CA CYS A 90 -18.46 1.81 -2.86
C CYS A 90 -17.61 3.06 -3.05
N THR A 91 -17.54 3.88 -2.01
CA THR A 91 -16.64 5.03 -1.96
C THR A 91 -15.33 4.60 -1.31
N LEU A 92 -14.21 5.02 -1.90
CA LEU A 92 -12.86 4.68 -1.44
C LEU A 92 -12.07 5.96 -1.19
N ASP A 93 -11.79 6.26 0.08
CA ASP A 93 -10.85 7.31 0.42
C ASP A 93 -9.44 6.72 0.53
N PHE A 94 -8.57 7.17 -0.37
CA PHE A 94 -7.17 6.81 -0.37
C PHE A 94 -6.30 7.96 0.13
N LYS A 95 -5.47 7.69 1.13
CA LYS A 95 -4.47 8.63 1.64
C LYS A 95 -3.12 7.95 1.70
N VAL A 96 -2.11 8.62 1.16
CA VAL A 96 -0.71 8.21 1.29
C VAL A 96 0.08 9.38 1.82
N SER A 97 0.93 9.12 2.81
CA SER A 97 1.88 10.09 3.35
C SER A 97 3.22 9.40 3.47
N PHE A 98 4.25 9.99 2.88
CA PHE A 98 5.57 9.39 2.84
C PHE A 98 6.67 10.44 2.98
N GLU A 99 7.81 10.01 3.50
CA GLU A 99 9.03 10.78 3.57
C GLU A 99 10.20 9.85 3.28
N PHE A 100 10.92 10.12 2.19
CA PHE A 100 12.15 9.40 1.87
C PHE A 100 13.29 9.88 2.75
N ARG A 101 14.18 8.95 3.12
CA ARG A 101 15.37 9.29 3.91
C ARG A 101 16.40 10.12 3.13
N SER A 102 16.48 9.95 1.81
CA SER A 102 17.46 10.62 0.95
C SER A 102 16.78 11.54 -0.06
N ARG A 103 17.38 12.71 -0.30
CA ARG A 103 16.92 13.66 -1.33
C ARG A 103 17.01 13.08 -2.75
N LEU A 104 17.92 12.14 -3.00
CA LEU A 104 18.02 11.44 -4.28
C LEU A 104 16.78 10.57 -4.54
N HIS A 105 16.34 9.81 -3.52
CA HIS A 105 15.12 9.01 -3.61
C HIS A 105 13.86 9.87 -3.75
N SER A 106 13.82 11.05 -3.12
CA SER A 106 12.71 12.00 -3.31
C SER A 106 12.58 12.48 -4.75
N HIS A 107 13.68 12.64 -5.49
CA HIS A 107 13.63 13.05 -6.90
C HIS A 107 13.18 11.91 -7.81
N LEU A 108 13.59 10.67 -7.50
CA LEU A 108 13.12 9.47 -8.18
C LEU A 108 11.62 9.24 -7.94
N ALA A 109 11.14 9.47 -6.71
CA ALA A 109 9.73 9.40 -6.32
C ALA A 109 8.79 10.20 -7.23
N HIS A 110 9.21 11.40 -7.64
CA HIS A 110 8.41 12.25 -8.52
C HIS A 110 8.22 11.64 -9.91
N MET A 111 9.22 10.93 -10.46
CA MET A 111 9.05 10.23 -11.73
C MET A 111 8.03 9.10 -11.64
N PHE A 112 7.87 8.44 -10.48
CA PHE A 112 6.85 7.38 -10.30
C PHE A 112 5.42 7.91 -10.19
N LEU A 113 5.23 9.17 -9.77
CA LEU A 113 3.91 9.78 -9.61
C LEU A 113 3.38 10.39 -10.91
N ASP A 114 4.28 10.79 -11.83
CA ASP A 114 3.89 11.38 -13.11
C ASP A 114 3.49 10.32 -14.17
N GLU A 115 3.82 9.04 -13.96
CA GLU A 115 3.50 7.94 -14.88
C GLU A 115 2.18 7.19 -14.55
N VAL A 116 1.46 7.56 -13.48
CA VAL A 116 0.21 6.87 -13.04
C VAL A 116 -0.99 7.80 -13.03
#